data_AF-A0A966NFP4-F1
#
_entry.id   AF-A0A966NFP4-F1
#
_cell.length_a   1.000
_cell.length_b   1.000
_cell.length_c   1.000
_cell.angle_alpha   90.00
_cell.angle_beta   90.00
_cell.angle_gamma   90.00
#
_symmetry.space_group_name_H-M   'P 1'
#
loop_
_entity.id
_entity.type
_entity.pdbx_description
1 polymer ?
#
loop_
_entity_poly.entity_id
_entity_poly.type
_entity_poly.pdbx_seq_one_letter_code
_entity_poly.pdbx_strand_id
1 'polypeptide(L)' 'EVTSAMKSPILGKVIALGRVSTSHSLVGTNVEVGQLDGHQKRIKASICPFPHFDPSKERVKGNYRT' A
#
# COMPACT_ATOMS: atom_id res chain seq x y z
N GLU A 1 -6.78 9.67 -3.63
CA GLU A 1 -8.06 8.93 -3.48
C GLU A 1 -7.79 7.43 -3.43
N VAL A 2 -8.39 6.72 -2.47
CA VAL A 2 -8.31 5.25 -2.39
C VAL A 2 -9.39 4.63 -3.28
N THR A 3 -8.99 3.71 -4.16
CA THR A 3 -9.90 3.00 -5.06
C THR A 3 -10.23 1.60 -4.55
N SER A 4 -9.30 0.95 -3.86
CA SER A 4 -9.52 -0.35 -3.23
C SER A 4 -8.66 -0.50 -1.99
N ALA A 5 -9.14 -1.25 -1.01
CA ALA A 5 -8.39 -1.56 0.21
C ALA A 5 -8.77 -2.96 0.73
N MET A 6 -7.81 -3.68 1.31
CA MET A 6 -8.05 -4.95 1.97
C MET A 6 -7.06 -5.20 3.12
N LYS A 7 -7.43 -6.06 4.05
CA LYS A 7 -6.50 -6.65 5.02
C LYS A 7 -5.82 -7.86 4.38
N SER A 8 -4.53 -7.73 4.03
CA SER A 8 -3.79 -8.81 3.38
C SER A 8 -3.41 -9.90 4.39
N PRO A 9 -3.81 -11.17 4.19
CA PRO A 9 -3.40 -12.28 5.05
C PRO A 9 -1.90 -12.59 4.89
N ILE A 10 -1.36 -12.41 3.68
CA ILE A 10 0.05 -12.72 3.38
C ILE A 10 0.98 -11.66 3.97
N LEU A 11 0.58 -10.38 3.93
CA LEU A 11 1.41 -9.27 4.43
C LEU A 11 1.10 -8.90 5.89
N GLY A 12 0.05 -9.46 6.49
CA GLY A 12 -0.35 -9.19 7.87
C GLY A 12 -0.81 -7.75 8.15
N LYS A 13 -1.08 -6.95 7.11
CA LYS A 13 -1.41 -5.52 7.22
C LYS A 13 -2.48 -5.08 6.22
N VAL A 14 -3.08 -3.93 6.49
CA VAL A 14 -4.00 -3.28 5.53
C VAL A 14 -3.18 -2.70 4.39
N ILE A 15 -3.60 -2.98 3.17
CA ILE A 15 -3.05 -2.41 1.94
C ILE A 15 -4.16 -1.73 1.16
N ALA A 16 -3.80 -0.72 0.39
CA ALA A 16 -4.74 0.02 -0.44
C ALA A 16 -4.10 0.40 -1.77
N LEU A 17 -4.92 0.41 -2.82
CA LEU A 17 -4.59 1.06 -4.08
C LEU A 17 -5.33 2.38 -4.15
N GLY A 18 -4.69 3.36 -4.76
CA GLY A 18 -5.25 4.67 -4.90
C GLY A 18 -4.44 5.56 -5.82
N ARG A 19 -5.06 6.67 -6.20
CA ARG A 19 -4.41 7.76 -6.93
C ARG A 19 -3.77 8.70 -5.92
N VAL A 20 -2.48 8.96 -6.08
CA VAL A 20 -1.71 9.92 -5.28
C VAL A 20 -1.20 11.03 -6.21
N SER A 21 -1.07 12.25 -5.70
CA SER A 21 -0.40 13.33 -6.43
C SER A 21 1.06 12.99 -6.67
N THR A 22 1.59 13.35 -7.84
CA THR A 22 2.99 13.13 -8.23
C THR A 22 3.98 13.72 -7.24
N SER A 23 3.65 14.84 -6.58
CA SER A 23 4.52 15.44 -5.57
C SER A 23 4.73 14.55 -4.33
N HIS A 24 3.87 13.58 -4.11
CA HIS A 24 3.89 12.68 -2.95
C HIS A 24 3.96 11.20 -3.36
N SER A 25 4.27 10.89 -4.63
CA SER A 25 4.23 9.52 -5.15
C SER A 25 5.53 8.74 -4.93
N LEU A 26 6.54 9.34 -4.30
CA LEU A 26 7.82 8.68 -4.03
C LEU A 26 7.65 7.56 -3.02
N VAL A 27 8.26 6.41 -3.28
CA VAL A 27 8.26 5.26 -2.36
C VAL A 27 8.89 5.66 -1.03
N GLY A 28 8.27 5.24 0.07
CA GLY A 28 8.66 5.61 1.44
C GLY A 28 8.06 6.92 1.93
N THR A 29 7.40 7.71 1.06
CA THR A 29 6.70 8.93 1.50
C THR A 29 5.59 8.57 2.48
N ASN A 30 5.59 9.21 3.64
CA ASN A 30 4.52 9.09 4.62
C ASN A 30 3.34 9.96 4.20
N VAL A 31 2.15 9.37 4.23
CA VAL A 31 0.90 10.04 3.89
C VAL A 31 -0.17 9.69 4.90
N GLU A 32 -1.18 10.53 5.02
CA GLU A 32 -2.35 10.25 5.84
C GLU A 32 -3.59 10.12 4.96
N VAL A 33 -4.36 9.07 5.20
CA VAL A 33 -5.62 8.82 4.51
C VAL A 33 -6.77 9.16 5.47
N GLY A 34 -7.60 10.10 5.07
CA GLY A 34 -8.84 10.39 5.77
C GLY A 34 -9.84 9.25 5.61
N GLN A 35 -10.41 8.76 6.71
CA GLN A 35 -11.50 7.81 6.69
C GLN A 35 -12.84 8.54 6.73
N LEU A 36 -13.74 8.22 5.80
CA LEU A 36 -15.10 8.76 5.73
C LEU A 36 -16.05 7.97 6.65
N ASP A 37 -15.65 7.78 7.91
CA ASP A 37 -16.46 7.09 8.92
C ASP A 37 -17.30 8.04 9.79
N GLY A 38 -17.26 9.35 9.50
CA GLY A 38 -17.89 10.40 10.32
C GLY A 38 -17.05 10.85 11.51
N HIS A 39 -15.97 10.13 11.83
CA HIS A 39 -15.07 10.44 12.95
C HIS A 39 -13.80 11.19 12.50
N GLN A 40 -13.69 11.51 11.20
CA GLN A 40 -12.56 12.20 10.58
C GLN A 40 -11.20 11.56 10.86
N LYS A 41 -11.16 10.23 11.07
CA LYS A 41 -9.91 9.54 11.42
C LYS A 41 -8.86 9.71 10.33
N ARG A 42 -7.60 9.86 10.75
CA ARG A 42 -6.42 9.91 9.88
C ARG A 42 -5.65 8.60 10.04
N ILE A 43 -5.64 7.78 8.99
CA ILE A 43 -4.91 6.53 8.94
C ILE A 43 -3.53 6.82 8.35
N LYS A 44 -2.48 6.60 9.13
CA LYS A 44 -1.10 6.70 8.65
C LYS A 44 -0.82 5.61 7.63
N ALA A 45 -0.22 5.99 6.51
CA ALA A 45 0.17 5.10 5.44
C ALA A 45 1.51 5.54 4.84
N SER A 46 2.13 4.64 4.08
CA SER A 46 3.39 4.90 3.38
C SER A 46 3.26 4.45 1.92
N ILE A 47 3.77 5.23 0.99
CA ILE A 47 3.82 4.84 -0.42
C ILE A 47 4.79 3.66 -0.59
N CYS A 48 4.34 2.62 -1.29
CA CYS A 48 5.06 1.36 -1.48
C CYS A 48 5.15 1.03 -2.98
N PRO A 49 6.18 0.30 -3.45
CA PRO A 49 6.22 -0.17 -4.83
C PRO A 49 5.01 -1.05 -5.16
N PHE A 50 4.58 -0.98 -6.42
CA PHE A 50 3.61 -1.91 -6.95
C PHE A 50 4.32 -3.07 -7.66
N PRO A 51 3.91 -4.34 -7.45
CA PRO A 51 2.87 -4.82 -6.54
C PRO A 51 3.30 -4.86 -5.06
N HIS A 52 2.32 -4.79 -4.14
CA HIS A 52 2.55 -4.88 -2.68
C HIS A 52 3.20 -6.20 -2.23
N PHE A 53 2.94 -7.28 -2.97
CA PHE A 53 3.51 -8.59 -2.73
C PHE A 53 4.44 -8.93 -3.89
N ASP A 54 5.66 -9.33 -3.56
CA ASP A 54 6.72 -9.66 -4.52
C ASP A 54 6.95 -8.57 -5.60
N PRO A 55 7.35 -7.34 -5.20
CA PRO A 55 7.55 -6.24 -6.13
C PRO A 55 8.61 -6.53 -7.20
N SER A 56 9.61 -7.36 -6.88
CA SER A 56 10.68 -7.79 -7.77
C SER A 56 10.33 -9.03 -8.63
N LYS A 57 9.13 -9.60 -8.44
CA LYS A 57 8.65 -10.81 -9.12
C LYS A 57 9.59 -12.03 -8.95
N GLU A 58 10.27 -12.14 -7.81
CA GLU A 58 11.24 -13.20 -7.53
C GLU A 58 10.56 -14.58 -7.48
N ARG A 59 9.32 -14.63 -7.02
CA ARG A 59 8.57 -15.89 -6.92
C ARG A 59 8.23 -16.44 -8.30
N VAL A 60 7.95 -15.58 -9.27
CA VAL A 60 7.72 -15.98 -10.68
C VAL A 60 9.02 -16.48 -11.33
N LYS A 61 10.17 -15.95 -10.90
CA LYS A 61 11.50 -16.41 -11.34
C LYS A 61 11.93 -17.73 -10.69
N GLY A 62 11.18 -18.24 -9.70
CA GLY A 62 11.54 -19.44 -8.95
C GLY A 62 12.52 -19.20 -7.79
N ASN A 63 12.78 -17.93 -7.45
CA ASN A 63 13.66 -17.55 -6.35
C ASN A 63 12.85 -17.54 -5.04
N TYR A 64 12.71 -18.72 -4.43
CA TYR A 64 12.11 -18.86 -3.10
C TYR A 64 13.18 -18.55 -2.05
N ARG A 65 12.87 -17.64 -1.12
CA ARG A 65 13.70 -17.49 0.10
C ARG A 65 13.53 -18.76 0.93
N THR A 66 14.58 -19.58 1.01
CA THR A 66 14.76 -20.65 2.00
C THR A 66 14.71 -20.11 3.42
#